data_AF-A0A9D3P170-F1
#
_entry.id   AF-A0A9D3P170-F1
#
_cell.length_a   1.000
_cell.length_b   1.000
_cell.length_c   1.000
_cell.angle_alpha   90.00
_cell.angle_beta   90.00
_cell.angle_gamma   90.00
#
_symmetry.space_group_name_H-M   'P 1'
#
loop_
_entity.id
_entity.type
_entity.pdbx_description
1 polymer ?
#
loop_
_entity_poly.entity_id
_entity_poly.type
_entity_poly.pdbx_seq_one_letter_code
_entity_poly.pdbx_strand_id
1 'polypeptide(L)'
;MDAGVRGSFSEGGAGERTLPPGLTEEEAAELELELTKVEDEIQTLRHVLTSKERHAGELRRRLGISPLDEMKTNLSKGWHNVQSSNAYMKTSQTLGDLNQRITSSNIYLTASATLEDISRSDAYKKTQETLSQAGMMTSSAFSSLGSAIRNRLGEMRNSPTFKSLEDKMSKAAGGSTNSEDM
;
A
#
# COMPACT_ATOMS: atom_id res chain seq x y z
N MET A 1 -37.46 -47.19 21.08
CA MET A 1 -36.74 -45.91 20.94
C MET A 1 -36.77 -45.55 19.47
N ASP A 2 -37.58 -44.57 19.08
CA ASP A 2 -37.15 -43.42 18.29
C ASP A 2 -38.41 -42.67 17.83
N ALA A 3 -38.65 -41.54 18.48
CA ALA A 3 -39.75 -40.63 18.16
C ALA A 3 -39.20 -39.61 17.17
N GLY A 4 -39.52 -39.80 15.88
CA GLY A 4 -39.19 -38.86 14.82
C GLY A 4 -39.96 -37.55 14.98
N VAL A 5 -39.24 -36.55 15.48
CA VAL A 5 -39.59 -35.13 15.60
C VAL A 5 -40.15 -34.58 14.28
N ARG A 6 -41.40 -34.10 14.30
CA ARG A 6 -41.94 -33.20 13.27
C ARG A 6 -42.18 -31.84 13.91
N GLY A 7 -41.12 -31.03 13.90
CA GLY A 7 -41.13 -29.64 14.35
C GLY A 7 -42.10 -28.79 13.54
N SER A 8 -42.97 -28.13 14.27
CA SER A 8 -43.93 -27.11 13.86
C SER A 8 -43.23 -25.79 13.50
N PHE A 9 -43.65 -25.24 12.36
CA PHE A 9 -43.89 -23.83 12.04
C PHE A 9 -42.79 -22.79 12.36
N SER A 10 -42.26 -22.21 11.28
CA SER A 10 -41.56 -20.94 11.26
C SER A 10 -42.59 -19.82 11.15
N GLU A 11 -42.57 -18.88 12.10
CA GLU A 11 -43.19 -17.56 11.93
C GLU A 11 -42.30 -16.54 12.67
N GLY A 12 -41.81 -15.55 11.93
CA GLY A 12 -40.92 -14.51 12.44
C GLY A 12 -41.67 -13.43 13.21
N GLY A 13 -40.96 -12.77 14.11
CA GLY A 13 -41.43 -11.57 14.79
C GLY A 13 -40.28 -10.90 15.52
N ALA A 14 -40.01 -9.65 15.14
CA ALA A 14 -39.16 -8.62 15.74
C ALA A 14 -38.27 -9.02 16.93
N GLY A 15 -36.96 -8.75 16.80
CA GLY A 15 -36.01 -8.81 17.91
C GLY A 15 -36.52 -8.01 19.11
N GLU A 16 -37.02 -8.75 20.08
CA GLU A 16 -37.36 -8.28 21.42
C GLU A 16 -36.06 -7.77 22.04
N ARG A 17 -35.88 -6.44 22.05
CA ARG A 17 -34.88 -5.78 22.89
C ARG A 17 -35.36 -5.93 24.34
N THR A 18 -35.19 -7.11 24.90
CA THR A 18 -35.38 -7.35 26.32
C THR A 18 -34.38 -6.47 27.07
N LEU A 19 -34.90 -5.56 27.91
CA LEU A 19 -34.11 -4.73 28.81
C LEU A 19 -33.14 -5.62 29.61
N PRO A 20 -31.87 -5.22 29.80
CA PRO A 20 -30.92 -5.99 30.61
C PRO A 20 -31.48 -6.24 32.01
N PRO A 21 -31.35 -7.46 32.57
CA PRO A 21 -31.91 -7.77 33.88
C PRO A 21 -31.24 -6.91 34.96
N GLY A 22 -31.99 -5.95 35.51
CA GLY A 22 -31.55 -5.06 36.58
C GLY A 22 -31.70 -3.55 36.32
N LEU A 23 -32.08 -3.13 35.10
CA LEU A 23 -32.37 -1.73 34.77
C LEU A 23 -33.88 -1.48 34.83
N THR A 24 -34.29 -0.47 35.61
CA THR A 24 -35.68 0.01 35.58
C THR A 24 -35.96 0.74 34.27
N GLU A 25 -37.22 0.75 33.82
CA GLU A 25 -37.67 1.42 32.58
C GLU A 25 -37.24 2.90 32.55
N GLU A 26 -37.19 3.54 33.72
CA GLU A 26 -36.81 4.94 33.91
C GLU A 26 -35.29 5.15 33.70
N GLU A 27 -34.45 4.28 34.26
CA GLU A 27 -33.00 4.32 34.05
C GLU A 27 -32.62 4.04 32.59
N ALA A 28 -33.36 3.15 31.90
CA ALA A 28 -33.16 2.89 30.49
C ALA A 28 -33.48 4.13 29.63
N ALA A 29 -34.56 4.85 29.94
CA ALA A 29 -34.92 6.08 29.24
C ALA A 29 -33.92 7.22 29.50
N GLU A 30 -33.38 7.34 30.71
CA GLU A 30 -32.32 8.32 31.03
C GLU A 30 -31.03 8.05 30.24
N LEU A 31 -30.63 6.78 30.13
CA LEU A 31 -29.45 6.38 29.35
C LEU A 31 -29.62 6.66 27.86
N GLU A 32 -30.81 6.48 27.29
CA GLU A 32 -31.08 6.82 25.88
C GLU A 32 -30.99 8.33 25.64
N LEU A 33 -31.45 9.14 26.59
CA LEU A 33 -31.35 10.60 26.52
C LEU A 33 -29.90 11.07 26.63
N GLU A 34 -29.14 10.51 27.57
CA GLU A 34 -27.71 10.81 27.72
C GLU A 34 -26.92 10.38 26.49
N LEU A 35 -27.21 9.20 25.93
CA LEU A 35 -26.59 8.72 24.69
C LEU A 35 -26.85 9.69 23.53
N THR A 36 -28.08 10.13 23.35
CA THR A 36 -28.45 11.10 22.30
C THR A 36 -27.66 12.40 22.46
N LYS A 37 -27.56 12.92 23.69
CA LYS A 37 -26.78 14.13 23.99
C LYS A 37 -25.30 13.96 23.66
N VAL A 38 -24.70 12.84 24.07
CA VAL A 38 -23.28 12.53 23.78
C VAL A 38 -23.05 12.39 22.27
N GLU A 39 -23.99 11.80 21.54
CA GLU A 39 -23.92 11.70 20.07
C GLU A 39 -23.93 13.09 19.40
N ASP A 40 -24.78 14.00 19.87
CA ASP A 40 -24.82 15.39 19.38
C ASP A 40 -23.54 16.18 19.70
N GLU A 41 -22.97 15.99 20.90
CA GLU A 41 -21.68 16.57 21.27
C GLU A 41 -20.56 16.02 20.36
N ILE A 42 -20.54 14.71 20.09
CA ILE A 42 -19.58 14.09 19.16
C ILE A 42 -19.72 14.68 17.75
N GLN A 43 -20.95 14.85 17.25
CA GLN A 43 -21.18 15.47 15.94
C GLN A 43 -20.67 16.91 15.90
N THR A 44 -20.97 17.68 16.96
CA THR A 44 -20.50 19.06 17.09
C THR A 44 -18.98 19.13 17.12
N LEU A 45 -18.32 18.26 17.89
CA LEU A 45 -16.86 18.19 17.96
C LEU A 45 -16.24 17.83 16.61
N ARG A 46 -16.84 16.91 15.85
CA ARG A 46 -16.39 16.59 14.47
C ARG A 46 -16.49 17.80 13.55
N HIS A 47 -17.56 18.58 13.67
CA HIS A 47 -17.74 19.81 12.89
C HIS A 47 -16.66 20.85 13.25
N VAL A 48 -16.44 21.08 14.55
CA VAL A 48 -15.40 21.98 15.05
C VAL A 48 -14.02 21.54 14.59
N LEU A 49 -13.71 20.24 14.70
CA LEU A 49 -12.44 19.67 14.26
C LEU A 49 -12.21 19.93 12.77
N THR A 50 -13.20 19.62 11.93
CA THR A 50 -13.14 19.86 10.48
C THR A 50 -12.89 21.35 10.18
N SER A 51 -13.53 22.26 10.93
CA SER A 51 -13.30 23.69 10.80
C SER A 51 -11.88 24.08 11.21
N LYS A 52 -11.34 23.51 12.31
CA LYS A 52 -9.99 23.78 12.79
C LYS A 52 -8.92 23.22 11.85
N GLU A 53 -9.15 22.06 11.26
CA GLU A 53 -8.27 21.45 10.25
C GLU A 53 -8.17 22.33 9.00
N ARG A 54 -9.31 22.85 8.51
CA ARG A 54 -9.30 23.82 7.40
C ARG A 54 -8.52 25.09 7.76
N HIS A 55 -8.75 25.64 8.94
CA HIS A 55 -8.04 26.85 9.39
C HIS A 55 -6.54 26.60 9.55
N ALA A 56 -6.14 25.45 10.10
CA ALA A 56 -4.74 25.05 10.20
C ALA A 56 -4.11 24.88 8.81
N GLY A 57 -4.83 24.26 7.86
CA GLY A 57 -4.41 24.15 6.47
C GLY A 57 -4.21 25.52 5.80
N GLU A 58 -5.07 26.49 6.10
CA GLU A 58 -4.93 27.84 5.57
C GLU A 58 -3.77 28.61 6.19
N LEU A 59 -3.56 28.50 7.51
CA LEU A 59 -2.38 29.06 8.18
C LEU A 59 -1.08 28.45 7.64
N ARG A 60 -1.04 27.13 7.41
CA ARG A 60 0.11 26.44 6.79
C ARG A 60 0.42 26.98 5.39
N ARG A 61 -0.61 27.19 4.56
CA ARG A 61 -0.46 27.83 3.23
C ARG A 61 0.10 29.25 3.35
N ARG A 62 -0.40 30.06 4.29
CA ARG A 62 0.09 31.42 4.54
C ARG A 62 1.53 31.46 5.04
N LEU A 63 1.98 30.42 5.73
CA LEU A 63 3.36 30.23 6.18
C LEU A 63 4.27 29.59 5.12
N GLY A 64 3.76 29.29 3.91
CA GLY A 64 4.54 28.66 2.84
C GLY A 64 4.80 27.16 3.04
N ILE A 65 4.14 26.51 3.99
CA ILE A 65 4.23 25.06 4.22
C ILE A 65 3.32 24.37 3.20
N SER A 66 3.92 23.81 2.15
CA SER A 66 3.18 23.08 1.12
C SER A 66 2.73 21.70 1.65
N PRO A 67 1.49 21.25 1.38
CA PRO A 67 1.01 19.90 1.75
C PRO A 67 1.93 18.77 1.25
N LEU A 68 2.60 18.98 0.11
CA LEU A 68 3.57 18.03 -0.44
C LEU A 68 4.87 17.96 0.37
N ASP A 69 5.32 19.07 0.93
CA ASP A 69 6.51 19.10 1.79
C ASP A 69 6.23 18.42 3.13
N GLU A 70 5.01 18.56 3.65
CA GLU A 70 4.57 17.88 4.87
C GLU A 70 4.36 16.38 4.64
N MET A 71 3.81 15.98 3.49
CA MET A 71 3.72 14.58 3.09
C MET A 71 5.11 13.96 2.93
N LYS A 72 6.02 14.61 2.19
CA LYS A 72 7.38 14.14 1.97
C LYS A 72 8.14 14.00 3.30
N THR A 73 8.01 14.98 4.19
CA THR A 73 8.68 14.93 5.50
C THR A 73 8.08 13.88 6.43
N ASN A 74 6.76 13.67 6.44
CA ASN A 74 6.14 12.61 7.22
C ASN A 74 6.48 11.21 6.68
N LEU A 75 6.53 11.02 5.36
CA LEU A 75 6.98 9.75 4.78
C LEU A 75 8.47 9.50 5.06
N SER A 76 9.35 10.50 4.90
CA SER A 76 10.77 10.34 5.25
C SER A 76 10.97 10.02 6.72
N LYS A 77 10.23 10.67 7.62
CA LYS A 77 10.26 10.37 9.06
C LYS A 77 9.68 8.99 9.37
N GLY A 78 8.55 8.61 8.76
CA GLY A 78 7.95 7.27 8.93
C GLY A 78 8.88 6.16 8.46
N TRP A 79 9.50 6.34 7.29
CA TRP A 79 10.52 5.43 6.76
C TRP A 79 11.75 5.35 7.68
N HIS A 80 12.26 6.50 8.13
CA HIS A 80 13.40 6.54 9.04
C HIS A 80 13.07 5.95 10.41
N ASN A 81 11.86 6.12 10.91
CA ASN A 81 11.39 5.53 12.16
C ASN A 81 11.24 4.02 12.04
N VAL A 82 10.81 3.49 10.88
CA VAL A 82 10.77 2.06 10.63
C VAL A 82 12.19 1.48 10.55
N GLN A 83 13.10 2.19 9.88
CA GLN A 83 14.51 1.80 9.78
C GLN A 83 15.24 1.84 11.13
N SER A 84 14.96 2.84 11.97
CA SER A 84 15.61 3.04 13.28
C SER A 84 14.87 2.38 14.45
N SER A 85 13.68 1.83 14.22
CA SER A 85 12.91 1.17 15.28
C SER A 85 13.66 -0.03 15.82
N ASN A 86 13.70 -0.10 17.15
CA ASN A 86 14.27 -1.20 17.92
C ASN A 86 13.66 -2.56 17.52
N ALA A 87 12.41 -2.59 17.05
CA ALA A 87 11.78 -3.80 16.52
C ALA A 87 12.43 -4.27 15.21
N TYR A 88 12.67 -3.38 14.24
CA TYR A 88 13.33 -3.75 12.97
C TYR A 88 14.80 -4.08 13.19
N MET A 89 15.50 -3.32 14.04
CA MET A 89 16.89 -3.62 14.42
C MET A 89 16.97 -4.97 15.15
N LYS A 90 16.13 -5.23 16.17
CA LYS A 90 16.11 -6.52 16.87
C LYS A 90 15.70 -7.67 15.97
N THR A 91 14.75 -7.49 15.06
CA THR A 91 14.37 -8.54 14.10
C THR A 91 15.49 -8.77 13.09
N SER A 92 16.13 -7.74 12.55
CA SER A 92 17.27 -7.90 11.64
C SER A 92 18.47 -8.55 12.32
N GLN A 93 18.72 -8.21 13.59
CA GLN A 93 19.76 -8.82 14.40
C GLN A 93 19.41 -10.28 14.75
N THR A 94 18.15 -10.58 15.06
CA THR A 94 17.66 -11.94 15.31
C THR A 94 17.71 -12.79 14.04
N LEU A 95 17.43 -12.22 12.87
CA LEU A 95 17.59 -12.88 11.58
C LEU A 95 19.08 -13.11 11.25
N GLY A 96 19.96 -12.16 11.59
CA GLY A 96 21.41 -12.31 11.47
C GLY A 96 21.94 -13.43 12.37
N ASP A 97 21.51 -13.46 13.63
CA ASP A 97 21.87 -14.49 14.61
C ASP A 97 21.32 -15.86 14.21
N LEU A 98 20.08 -15.93 13.71
CA LEU A 98 19.51 -17.15 13.14
C LEU A 98 20.33 -17.60 11.94
N ASN A 99 20.66 -16.71 11.02
CA ASN A 99 21.49 -17.04 9.86
C ASN A 99 22.87 -17.57 10.27
N GLN A 100 23.50 -16.97 11.28
CA GLN A 100 24.79 -17.41 11.80
C GLN A 100 24.67 -18.78 12.51
N ARG A 101 23.67 -18.96 13.38
CA ARG A 101 23.39 -20.23 14.08
C ARG A 101 23.08 -21.37 13.12
N ILE A 102 22.30 -21.04 12.10
CA ILE A 102 21.90 -21.95 11.05
C ILE A 102 23.15 -22.35 10.26
N THR A 103 23.93 -21.40 9.74
CA THR A 103 25.17 -21.65 9.00
C THR A 103 26.20 -22.43 9.80
N SER A 104 26.31 -22.19 11.11
CA SER A 104 27.22 -22.91 12.01
C SER A 104 26.67 -24.23 12.54
N SER A 105 25.43 -24.58 12.22
CA SER A 105 24.84 -25.86 12.67
C SER A 105 25.40 -27.02 11.84
N ASN A 106 25.62 -28.17 12.49
CA ASN A 106 26.03 -29.40 11.83
C ASN A 106 25.03 -29.86 10.75
N ILE A 107 23.75 -29.48 10.87
CA ILE A 107 22.71 -29.74 9.88
C ILE A 107 22.96 -28.92 8.61
N TYR A 108 23.34 -27.64 8.72
CA TYR A 108 23.72 -26.85 7.54
C TYR A 108 25.04 -27.30 6.94
N LEU A 109 26.05 -27.68 7.72
CA LEU A 109 27.30 -28.18 7.15
C LEU A 109 27.09 -29.50 6.38
N THR A 110 26.20 -30.36 6.88
CA THR A 110 25.83 -31.62 6.21
C THR A 110 24.89 -31.37 5.04
N ALA A 111 23.91 -30.47 5.18
CA ALA A 111 23.01 -30.07 4.11
C ALA A 111 23.74 -29.27 3.04
N SER A 112 24.76 -28.47 3.37
CA SER A 112 25.57 -27.72 2.41
C SER A 112 26.54 -28.64 1.69
N ALA A 113 27.12 -29.64 2.37
CA ALA A 113 27.91 -30.66 1.70
C ALA A 113 27.06 -31.47 0.71
N THR A 114 25.85 -31.89 1.12
CA THR A 114 24.91 -32.60 0.22
C THR A 114 24.32 -31.68 -0.85
N LEU A 115 24.09 -30.39 -0.57
CA LEU A 115 23.66 -29.40 -1.56
C LEU A 115 24.78 -29.04 -2.52
N GLU A 116 26.04 -29.07 -2.08
CA GLU A 116 27.22 -28.92 -2.93
C GLU A 116 27.36 -30.14 -3.84
N ASP A 117 27.15 -31.35 -3.33
CA ASP A 117 27.10 -32.58 -4.14
C ASP A 117 25.95 -32.54 -5.16
N ILE A 118 24.77 -32.09 -4.75
CA ILE A 118 23.62 -31.88 -5.65
C ILE A 118 23.94 -30.77 -6.66
N SER A 119 24.57 -29.66 -6.26
CA SER A 119 24.97 -28.56 -7.16
C SER A 119 26.03 -28.99 -8.17
N ARG A 120 26.90 -29.92 -7.78
CA ARG A 120 27.91 -30.53 -8.66
C ARG A 120 27.33 -31.62 -9.55
N SER A 121 26.16 -32.18 -9.20
CA SER A 121 25.50 -33.25 -9.94
C SER A 121 25.08 -32.82 -11.35
N ASP A 122 25.10 -33.78 -12.27
CA ASP A 122 24.73 -33.56 -13.67
C ASP A 122 23.26 -33.15 -13.82
N ALA A 123 22.38 -33.58 -12.90
CA ALA A 123 20.97 -33.20 -12.90
C ALA A 123 20.76 -31.71 -12.58
N TYR A 124 21.49 -31.17 -11.59
CA TYR A 124 21.44 -29.76 -11.26
C TYR A 124 22.08 -28.91 -12.35
N LYS A 125 23.26 -29.30 -12.85
CA LYS A 125 23.90 -28.61 -13.99
C LYS A 125 23.02 -28.59 -15.22
N LYS A 126 22.40 -29.71 -15.59
CA LYS A 126 21.47 -29.79 -16.72
C LYS A 126 20.23 -28.91 -16.52
N THR A 127 19.72 -28.80 -15.30
CA THR A 127 18.60 -27.92 -14.96
C THR A 127 19.02 -26.45 -14.96
N GLN A 128 20.20 -26.13 -14.42
CA GLN A 128 20.79 -24.79 -14.44
C GLN A 128 21.08 -24.35 -15.88
N GLU A 129 21.62 -25.22 -16.72
CA GLU A 129 21.84 -24.98 -18.14
C GLU A 129 20.52 -24.77 -18.86
N THR A 130 19.50 -25.59 -18.59
CA THR A 130 18.16 -25.43 -19.18
C THR A 130 17.50 -24.13 -18.73
N LEU A 131 17.59 -23.78 -17.45
CA LEU A 131 17.05 -22.54 -16.88
C LEU A 131 17.82 -21.32 -17.40
N SER A 132 19.14 -21.40 -17.55
CA SER A 132 19.97 -20.34 -18.11
C SER A 132 19.71 -20.16 -19.60
N GLN A 133 19.54 -21.24 -20.36
CA GLN A 133 19.17 -21.20 -21.78
C GLN A 133 17.75 -20.65 -21.95
N ALA A 134 16.77 -21.14 -21.18
CA ALA A 134 15.41 -20.61 -21.18
C ALA A 134 15.38 -19.14 -20.72
N GLY A 135 16.23 -18.77 -19.77
CA GLY A 135 16.43 -17.41 -19.29
C GLY A 135 17.05 -16.50 -20.34
N MET A 136 18.01 -16.97 -21.13
CA MET A 136 18.57 -16.24 -22.27
C MET A 136 17.55 -16.09 -23.41
N MET A 137 16.75 -17.13 -23.68
CA MET A 137 15.65 -17.07 -24.65
C MET A 137 14.55 -16.09 -24.20
N THR A 138 14.24 -16.06 -22.91
CA THR A 138 13.28 -15.11 -22.33
C THR A 138 13.84 -13.68 -22.28
N SER A 139 15.13 -13.53 -21.95
CA SER A 139 15.81 -12.23 -21.91
C SER A 139 15.94 -11.61 -23.29
N SER A 140 16.19 -12.43 -24.32
CA SER A 140 16.19 -11.99 -25.72
C SER A 140 14.80 -11.66 -26.24
N ALA A 141 13.76 -12.39 -25.82
CA ALA A 141 12.38 -12.01 -26.11
C ALA A 141 11.98 -10.70 -25.40
N PHE A 142 12.36 -10.51 -24.13
CA PHE A 142 12.10 -9.28 -23.38
C PHE A 142 12.84 -8.06 -23.95
N SER A 143 14.12 -8.21 -24.33
CA SER A 143 14.86 -7.13 -24.98
C SER A 143 14.30 -6.81 -26.38
N SER A 144 13.80 -7.82 -27.11
CA SER A 144 13.08 -7.64 -28.37
C SER A 144 11.78 -6.85 -28.16
N LEU A 145 11.02 -7.14 -27.10
CA LEU A 145 9.85 -6.36 -26.71
C LEU A 145 10.23 -4.91 -26.31
N GLY A 146 11.31 -4.73 -25.55
CA GLY A 146 11.83 -3.41 -25.20
C GLY A 146 12.26 -2.58 -26.42
N SER A 147 12.88 -3.23 -27.40
CA SER A 147 13.23 -2.62 -28.69
C SER A 147 11.99 -2.26 -29.50
N ALA A 148 11.00 -3.16 -29.56
CA ALA A 148 9.72 -2.90 -30.24
C ALA A 148 8.96 -1.71 -29.61
N ILE A 149 8.93 -1.62 -28.29
CA ILE A 149 8.34 -0.49 -27.56
C ILE A 149 9.12 0.80 -27.82
N ARG A 150 10.46 0.76 -27.79
CA ARG A 150 11.32 1.92 -28.09
C ARG A 150 11.11 2.42 -29.52
N ASN A 151 11.02 1.51 -30.47
CA ASN A 151 10.78 1.82 -31.87
C ASN A 151 9.40 2.44 -32.06
N ARG A 152 8.35 1.86 -31.44
CA ARG A 152 6.99 2.42 -31.45
C ARG A 152 6.90 3.79 -30.80
N LEU A 153 7.63 4.02 -29.70
CA LEU A 153 7.69 5.32 -29.04
C LEU A 153 8.45 6.36 -29.87
N GLY A 154 9.55 5.96 -30.53
CA GLY A 154 10.30 6.81 -31.45
C GLY A 154 9.49 7.21 -32.68
N GLU A 155 8.75 6.25 -33.28
CA GLU A 155 7.79 6.50 -34.36
C GLU A 155 6.69 7.47 -33.93
N MET A 156 6.15 7.31 -32.73
CA MET A 156 5.11 8.19 -32.19
C MET A 156 5.61 9.62 -31.97
N ARG A 157 6.84 9.78 -31.47
CA ARG A 157 7.46 11.10 -31.29
C ARG A 157 7.77 11.80 -32.61
N ASN A 158 8.10 11.04 -33.65
CA ASN A 158 8.31 11.56 -35.00
C ASN A 158 7.02 11.67 -35.82
N SER A 159 5.87 11.29 -35.25
CA SER A 159 4.60 11.28 -35.96
C SER A 159 4.10 12.70 -36.27
N PRO A 160 3.33 12.88 -37.36
CA PRO A 160 2.75 14.18 -37.73
C PRO A 160 1.88 14.76 -36.60
N THR A 161 1.18 13.89 -35.87
CA THR A 161 0.28 14.28 -34.78
C THR A 161 1.05 14.84 -33.58
N PHE A 162 2.16 14.20 -33.17
CA PHE A 162 2.97 14.68 -32.05
C PHE A 162 3.72 15.96 -32.40
N LYS A 163 4.27 16.07 -33.61
CA LYS A 163 4.89 17.31 -34.09
C LYS A 163 3.89 18.46 -34.16
N SER A 164 2.67 18.23 -34.64
CA SER A 164 1.64 19.28 -34.65
C SER A 164 1.23 19.72 -33.24
N LEU A 165 1.27 18.82 -32.25
CA LEU A 165 1.04 19.15 -30.85
C LEU A 165 2.21 19.95 -30.26
N GLU A 166 3.45 19.53 -30.55
CA GLU A 166 4.67 20.23 -30.16
C GLU A 166 4.71 21.64 -30.79
N ASP A 167 4.36 21.80 -32.06
CA ASP A 167 4.29 23.10 -32.73
C ASP A 167 3.22 24.00 -32.11
N LYS A 168 2.05 23.45 -31.77
CA LYS A 168 0.99 24.20 -31.07
C LYS A 168 1.41 24.60 -29.65
N MET A 169 2.13 23.73 -28.95
CA MET A 169 2.60 23.97 -27.60
C MET A 169 3.81 24.92 -27.56
N SER A 170 4.73 24.80 -28.51
CA SER A 170 5.83 25.75 -28.74
C SER A 170 5.29 27.12 -29.10
N LYS A 171 4.23 27.19 -29.92
CA LYS A 171 3.52 28.43 -30.22
C LYS A 171 2.77 29.00 -29.00
N ALA A 172 2.32 28.16 -28.07
CA ALA A 172 1.68 28.61 -26.82
C ALA A 172 2.71 29.00 -25.73
N ALA A 173 3.88 28.36 -25.70
CA ALA A 173 4.96 28.64 -24.75
C ALA A 173 5.89 29.78 -25.22
N GLY A 174 5.98 30.01 -26.53
CA GLY A 174 6.72 31.12 -27.15
C GLY A 174 5.90 32.41 -27.34
N GLY A 175 4.65 32.43 -26.88
CA GLY A 175 3.74 33.59 -26.94
C GLY A 175 3.97 34.61 -25.82
N SER A 176 5.21 35.07 -25.64
CA SER A 176 5.61 36.33 -24.98
C SER A 176 7.11 36.47 -25.23
N THR A 177 7.52 37.21 -26.26
CA THR A 177 7.58 38.66 -26.19
C THR A 177 7.13 39.31 -27.49
N ASN A 178 6.23 40.26 -27.33
CA ASN A 178 5.67 41.11 -28.35
C ASN A 178 6.70 42.14 -28.82
N SER A 179 6.52 42.58 -30.05
CA SER A 179 7.00 43.84 -30.62
C SER A 179 7.01 45.02 -29.64
N GLU A 180 8.07 45.84 -29.67
CA GLU A 180 8.02 47.27 -29.34
C GLU A 180 9.17 48.04 -30.04
N ASP A 181 8.73 48.91 -30.95
CA ASP A 181 9.29 50.18 -31.43
C ASP A 181 10.56 50.32 -32.31
N MET A 182 10.30 51.07 -33.40
CA MET A 182 11.13 51.78 -34.40
C MET A 182 11.67 51.04 -35.62
#